data_AF-N8XTJ2-F1
#
_entry.id   AF-N8XTJ2-F1
#
_cell.length_a   1.000
_cell.length_b   1.000
_cell.length_c   1.000
_cell.angle_alpha   90.00
_cell.angle_beta   90.00
_cell.angle_gamma   90.00
#
_symmetry.space_group_name_H-M   'P 1'
#
loop_
_entity.id
_entity.type
_entity.pdbx_description
1 polymer ?
#
loop_
_entity_poly.entity_id
_entity_poly.type
_entity_poly.pdbx_seq_one_letter_code
_entity_poly.pdbx_strand_id
1 'polypeptide(L)' 'MRNVSRQQILALLIPLPPINEQKRIVEKVNQLFSMIEQLQVLQSRLQKTKLHLADALVANAVEGCDV' A
#
# COMPACT_ATOMS: atom_id res chain seq x y z
N MET A 1 1.90 -17.08 23.13
CA MET A 1 1.06 -16.00 22.56
C MET A 1 0.82 -14.97 23.64
N ARG A 2 0.99 -13.67 23.35
CA ARG A 2 0.62 -12.59 24.27
C ARG A 2 -0.79 -12.14 23.93
N ASN A 3 -1.69 -12.17 24.90
CA ASN A 3 -3.08 -11.73 24.75
C ASN A 3 -3.24 -10.35 25.37
N VAL A 4 -4.14 -9.54 24.81
CA VAL A 4 -4.53 -8.25 25.39
C VAL A 4 -5.74 -8.48 26.30
N SER A 5 -5.58 -8.16 27.59
CA SER A 5 -6.62 -8.30 28.59
C SER A 5 -7.56 -7.09 28.60
N ARG A 6 -8.77 -7.30 29.12
CA ARG A 6 -9.75 -6.22 29.31
C ARG A 6 -9.20 -5.07 30.16
N GLN A 7 -8.45 -5.38 31.22
CA GLN A 7 -7.79 -4.37 32.06
C GLN A 7 -6.83 -3.50 31.24
N GLN A 8 -6.05 -4.11 30.34
CA GLN A 8 -5.10 -3.36 29.51
C GLN A 8 -5.81 -2.37 28.60
N ILE A 9 -6.94 -2.75 28.00
CA ILE A 9 -7.72 -1.85 27.14
C ILE A 9 -8.32 -0.70 27.95
N LEU A 10 -8.90 -0.99 29.11
CA LEU A 10 -9.52 0.04 29.96
C LEU A 10 -8.51 1.04 30.54
N ALA A 11 -7.25 0.64 30.67
CA ALA A 11 -6.17 1.50 31.16
C ALA A 11 -5.58 2.41 30.06
N LEU A 12 -6.02 2.32 28.80
CA LEU A 12 -5.51 3.16 27.73
C LEU A 12 -5.96 4.61 27.91
N LEU A 13 -4.99 5.53 27.95
CA LEU A 13 -5.25 6.96 27.85
C LEU A 13 -5.41 7.34 26.38
N ILE A 14 -6.63 7.73 25.99
CA ILE A 14 -6.94 8.15 24.63
C ILE A 14 -7.24 9.65 24.64
N PRO A 15 -6.45 10.48 23.93
CA PRO A 15 -6.76 11.89 23.79
C PRO A 15 -8.02 12.07 22.92
N LEU A 16 -9.02 12.80 23.43
CA LEU A 16 -10.27 13.05 22.73
C LEU A 16 -10.39 14.53 22.34
N PRO A 17 -10.04 14.90 21.09
CA PRO A 17 -10.17 16.28 20.64
C PRO A 17 -11.65 16.63 20.34
N PRO A 18 -12.00 17.90 20.10
CA PRO A 18 -13.36 18.30 19.70
C PRO A 18 -13.85 17.55 18.45
N ILE A 19 -15.17 17.39 18.31
CA ILE A 19 -15.76 16.52 17.26
C ILE A 19 -15.36 16.94 15.83
N ASN A 20 -15.23 18.24 15.57
CA ASN A 20 -14.81 18.73 14.26
C ASN A 20 -13.37 18.34 13.95
N GLU A 21 -12.51 18.32 14.98
CA GLU A 21 -11.12 17.92 14.84
C GLU A 21 -11.00 16.41 14.61
N GLN A 22 -11.81 15.60 15.32
CA GLN A 22 -11.88 14.16 15.08
C GLN A 22 -12.23 13.86 13.61
N LYS A 23 -13.25 14.55 13.07
CA LYS A 23 -13.63 14.42 11.65
C LYS A 23 -12.51 14.82 10.70
N ARG A 24 -11.86 15.96 10.96
CA ARG A 24 -10.73 16.45 10.14
C ARG A 24 -9.58 15.45 10.11
N ILE A 25 -9.23 14.87 11.26
CA ILE A 25 -8.18 13.85 11.36
C ILE A 25 -8.56 12.61 10.55
N VAL A 26 -9.79 12.09 10.74
CA VAL A 26 -10.29 10.91 10.01
C VAL A 26 -10.27 11.14 8.50
N GLU A 27 -10.74 12.29 8.04
CA GLU A 27 -10.73 12.64 6.62
C GLU A 27 -9.29 12.65 6.07
N LYS A 28 -8.35 13.26 6.80
CA LYS A 28 -6.95 13.32 6.36
C LYS A 28 -6.31 11.94 6.31
N VAL A 29 -6.56 11.10 7.31
CA VAL A 29 -6.07 9.72 7.34
C VAL A 29 -6.62 8.91 6.16
N ASN A 30 -7.92 9.03 5.86
CA ASN A 30 -8.53 8.36 4.72
C ASN A 30 -7.92 8.80 3.37
N GLN A 31 -7.69 10.10 3.20
CA GLN A 31 -7.00 10.62 2.01
C GLN A 31 -5.61 10.00 1.84
N LEU A 32 -4.84 9.91 2.93
CA LEU A 32 -3.50 9.32 2.90
C LEU A 32 -3.53 7.83 2.54
N PHE A 33 -4.47 7.06 3.11
CA PHE A 33 -4.63 5.65 2.75
C PHE A 33 -5.02 5.46 1.28
N SER A 34 -5.92 6.28 0.75
CA SER A 34 -6.26 6.23 -0.67
C SER A 34 -5.06 6.52 -1.58
N MET A 35 -4.21 7.49 -1.21
CA MET A 35 -2.97 7.75 -1.94
C MET A 35 -2.02 6.55 -1.90
N ILE A 36 -1.88 5.89 -0.76
CA ILE A 36 -1.06 4.69 -0.61
C ILE A 36 -1.57 3.56 -1.52
N GLU A 37 -2.88 3.31 -1.54
CA GLU A 37 -3.48 2.30 -2.43
C GLU A 37 -3.20 2.60 -3.90
N GLN A 38 -3.36 3.85 -4.33
CA GLN A 38 -3.07 4.26 -5.71
C GLN A 38 -1.59 4.04 -6.07
N LEU A 39 -0.67 4.39 -5.17
CA LEU A 39 0.76 4.18 -5.36
C LEU A 39 1.12 2.69 -5.46
N GLN A 40 0.51 1.85 -4.64
CA GLN A 40 0.73 0.39 -4.68
C GLN A 40 0.24 -0.21 -6.01
N VAL A 41 -0.91 0.24 -6.51
CA VAL A 41 -1.43 -0.18 -7.82
C VAL A 41 -0.48 0.25 -8.93
N LEU A 42 -0.01 1.50 -8.92
CA LEU A 42 0.95 2.00 -9.90
C LEU A 42 2.26 1.22 -9.87
N GLN A 43 2.80 0.96 -8.67
CA GLN A 43 4.03 0.20 -8.50
C GLN A 43 3.90 -1.22 -9.07
N SER A 44 2.77 -1.88 -8.81
CA SER A 44 2.46 -3.22 -9.33
C SER A 44 2.38 -3.22 -10.86
N ARG A 45 1.75 -2.21 -11.46
CA ARG A 45 1.68 -2.06 -12.93
C ARG A 45 3.06 -1.86 -13.53
N LEU A 46 3.87 -0.98 -12.95
CA LEU A 46 5.24 -0.72 -13.40
C LEU A 46 6.09 -1.99 -13.35
N GLN A 47 6.00 -2.78 -12.28
CA GLN A 47 6.72 -4.06 -12.17
C GLN A 47 6.29 -5.04 -13.27
N LYS A 48 4.99 -5.20 -13.52
CA LYS A 48 4.48 -6.05 -14.61
C LYS A 48 4.97 -5.60 -15.98
N THR A 49 4.87 -4.31 -16.28
CA THR A 49 5.35 -3.76 -17.57
C THR A 49 6.85 -3.97 -17.75
N LYS A 50 7.66 -3.79 -16.69
CA LYS A 50 9.10 -4.07 -16.74
C LYS A 50 9.39 -5.54 -17.04
N LEU A 51 8.68 -6.47 -16.41
CA LEU A 51 8.84 -7.90 -16.66
C LEU A 51 8.50 -8.25 -18.11
N HIS A 52 7.32 -7.81 -18.61
CA HIS A 52 6.92 -8.04 -19.99
C HIS A 52 7.90 -7.47 -21.01
N LEU A 53 8.48 -6.30 -20.73
CA LEU A 53 9.52 -5.73 -21.59
C LEU A 53 10.78 -6.60 -21.60
N ALA A 54 11.23 -7.08 -20.44
CA ALA A 54 12.38 -7.97 -20.36
C ALA A 54 12.12 -9.28 -21.13
N ASP A 55 10.95 -9.90 -20.95
CA ASP A 55 10.57 -11.13 -21.65
C ASP A 55 10.56 -10.93 -23.18
N ALA A 56 10.00 -9.83 -23.67
CA ALA A 56 9.95 -9.51 -25.10
C ALA A 56 11.35 -9.29 -25.70
N LEU A 57 12.27 -8.64 -24.96
CA LEU A 57 13.65 -8.46 -25.39
C LEU A 57 14.39 -9.80 -25.49
N VAL A 58 14.19 -10.70 -24.52
CA VAL A 58 14.79 -12.05 -24.56
C VAL A 58 14.23 -12.85 -25.73
N ALA A 59 12.90 -12.86 -25.93
CA ALA A 59 12.27 -13.56 -27.04
C ALA A 59 12.83 -13.09 -28.40
N ASN A 60 12.88 -11.77 -28.63
CA ASN A 60 13.42 -11.20 -29.86
C ASN A 60 14.92 -11.50 -30.06
N ALA A 61 15.71 -11.59 -28.99
CA ALA A 61 17.13 -11.91 -29.07
C ALA A 61 17.40 -13.39 -29.40
N VAL A 62 16.53 -14.29 -28.93
CA VAL A 62 16.65 -15.73 -29.19
C VAL A 62 16.11 -16.09 -30.57
N GLU A 63 15.02 -15.46 -31.04
CA GLU A 63 14.50 -15.63 -32.40
C GLU A 63 15.46 -15.10 -33.49
N GLY A 64 16.36 -14.17 -33.13
CA GLY A 64 17.42 -13.68 -34.02
C GLY A 64 18.65 -14.60 -34.13
N CYS A 65 18.70 -15.71 -33.39
CA CYS A 65 19.85 -16.63 -33.35
C CYS A 65 19.68 -17.94 -34.16
N ASP A 66 18.58 -18.10 -34.89
CA ASP A 66 18.44 -19.19 -35.87
C ASP A 66 19.04 -18.77 -37.23
N VAL A 67 20.38 -18.73 -37.31
CA VAL A 67 21.15 -18.82 -38.58
C VAL A 67 22.38 -19.70 -38.39
#